data_AF-A0A1H1VGN4-F1
#
_entry.id   AF-A0A1H1VGN4-F1
#
_cell.length_a   1.000
_cell.length_b   1.000
_cell.length_c   1.000
_cell.angle_alpha   90.00
_cell.angle_beta   90.00
_cell.angle_gamma   90.00
#
_symmetry.space_group_name_H-M   'P 1'
#
loop_
_entity.id
_entity.type
_entity.pdbx_description
1 polymer ?
#
loop_
_entity_poly.entity_id
_entity_poly.type
_entity_poly.pdbx_seq_one_letter_code
_entity_poly.pdbx_strand_id
1 'polypeptide(L)'
;MAALLDHPVLANPLRPVLLAAGRSPRLGRTVSRLGLTRRVVDRFVPGESERSVVEAAAALLASGRFVSVDHLGEDTTDAAQAEATVQAYLSLLRAYADLPVPAGSAVPALEISLKLSALGQALPGNGDEVALANARTLCRAADAAGVWVNVDAEDHTTTDATLAVVRALREDHPTVATVLQAYLHRTEDDCRSLAGTGSRVRLCKGAYAEPASVAFQGAAEVDASYARCLEVLMRGAGYPMVASHDPALIDAALALVTETGRGPDDYEFQMLYGIRDAEQRRLVAEGHHVRVYTPYGDQWYGYFMRRLAERPANLVFFLRSLVSRG
;
A
#
# COMPACT_ATOMS: atom_id res chain seq x y z
N MET A 1 -4.61 -6.17 29.81
CA MET A 1 -3.38 -6.99 29.77
C MET A 1 -3.69 -8.38 30.32
N ALA A 2 -3.30 -9.40 29.57
CA ALA A 2 -3.47 -10.85 29.77
C ALA A 2 -4.78 -11.49 29.26
N ALA A 3 -4.59 -12.48 28.38
CA ALA A 3 -5.52 -13.48 27.83
C ALA A 3 -6.42 -13.08 26.64
N LEU A 4 -5.84 -12.98 25.43
CA LEU A 4 -6.56 -13.22 24.15
C LEU A 4 -5.64 -13.33 22.92
N LEU A 5 -4.57 -14.13 23.00
CA LEU A 5 -3.75 -14.46 21.82
C LEU A 5 -3.41 -15.95 21.85
N ASP A 6 -4.33 -16.77 21.35
CA ASP A 6 -3.94 -18.08 20.83
C ASP A 6 -4.91 -18.52 19.73
N HIS A 7 -4.76 -17.91 18.57
CA HIS A 7 -5.21 -18.49 17.32
C HIS A 7 -3.98 -18.69 16.45
N PRO A 8 -3.55 -19.94 16.19
CA PRO A 8 -2.41 -20.18 15.33
C PRO A 8 -2.77 -19.78 13.90
N VAL A 9 -2.30 -18.61 13.47
CA VAL A 9 -2.24 -18.26 12.05
C VAL A 9 -1.20 -19.19 11.44
N LEU A 10 -1.65 -20.31 10.86
CA LEU A 10 -0.79 -21.23 10.14
C LEU A 10 0.01 -20.45 9.10
N ALA A 11 1.34 -20.36 9.30
CA ALA A 11 2.26 -19.81 8.32
C ALA A 11 2.04 -20.55 6.99
N ASN A 12 1.80 -19.82 5.90
CA ASN A 12 1.53 -20.41 4.60
C ASN A 12 2.80 -21.13 4.10
N PRO A 13 2.87 -22.48 4.12
CA PRO A 13 4.09 -23.22 3.77
C PRO A 13 4.46 -23.06 2.29
N LEU A 14 3.52 -22.57 1.47
CA LEU A 14 3.71 -22.30 0.06
C LEU A 14 4.20 -20.87 -0.22
N ARG A 15 4.34 -20.02 0.81
CA ARG A 15 4.78 -18.62 0.65
C ARG A 15 6.09 -18.50 -0.16
N PRO A 16 7.17 -19.25 0.12
CA PRO A 16 8.41 -19.14 -0.67
C PRO A 16 8.21 -19.52 -2.14
N VAL A 17 7.40 -20.55 -2.40
CA VAL A 17 7.10 -21.05 -3.76
C VAL A 17 6.24 -20.06 -4.54
N LEU A 18 5.23 -19.46 -3.89
CA LEU A 18 4.36 -18.45 -4.49
C LEU A 18 5.14 -17.15 -4.79
N LEU A 19 6.01 -16.72 -3.88
CA LEU A 19 6.89 -15.56 -4.09
C LEU A 19 7.88 -15.81 -5.23
N ALA A 20 8.47 -17.01 -5.30
CA ALA A 20 9.35 -17.39 -6.42
C ALA A 20 8.60 -17.45 -7.76
N ALA A 21 7.38 -17.98 -7.79
CA ALA A 21 6.55 -18.01 -8.99
C ALA A 21 6.14 -16.62 -9.47
N GLY A 22 5.90 -15.68 -8.54
CA GLY A 22 5.59 -14.27 -8.85
C GLY A 22 6.68 -13.54 -9.63
N ARG A 23 7.94 -14.02 -9.59
CA ARG A 23 9.07 -13.47 -10.34
C ARG A 23 9.15 -13.97 -11.79
N SER A 24 8.18 -14.75 -12.28
CA SER A 24 8.21 -15.35 -13.64
C SER A 24 7.26 -14.67 -14.63
N PRO A 25 7.77 -13.88 -15.61
CA PRO A 25 6.94 -13.25 -16.64
C PRO A 25 6.25 -14.24 -17.59
N ARG A 26 6.78 -15.47 -17.70
CA ARG A 26 6.17 -16.54 -18.51
C ARG A 26 4.93 -17.11 -17.84
N LEU A 27 4.99 -17.33 -16.53
CA LEU A 27 3.82 -17.78 -15.76
C LEU A 27 2.74 -16.71 -15.71
N GLY A 28 3.11 -15.44 -15.55
CA GLY A 28 2.18 -14.32 -15.64
C GLY A 28 1.37 -14.34 -16.93
N ARG A 29 2.04 -14.38 -18.10
CA ARG A 29 1.36 -14.42 -19.40
C ARG A 29 0.46 -15.63 -19.61
N THR A 30 0.82 -16.79 -19.08
CA THR A 30 -0.03 -17.99 -19.16
C THR A 30 -1.26 -17.87 -18.25
N VAL A 31 -1.10 -17.32 -17.04
CA VAL A 31 -2.21 -17.12 -16.09
C VAL A 31 -3.18 -16.03 -16.56
N SER A 32 -2.71 -14.95 -17.21
CA SER A 32 -3.58 -13.90 -17.78
C SER A 32 -4.48 -14.40 -18.91
N ARG A 33 -4.09 -15.48 -19.61
CA ARG A 33 -4.82 -16.03 -20.75
C ARG A 33 -5.94 -17.00 -20.36
N LEU A 34 -6.02 -17.40 -19.09
CA LEU A 34 -7.05 -18.30 -18.60
C LEU A 34 -8.23 -17.46 -18.07
N GLY A 35 -9.40 -17.54 -18.71
CA GLY A 35 -10.56 -16.68 -18.35
C GLY A 35 -11.08 -16.86 -16.91
N LEU A 36 -10.80 -18.01 -16.28
CA LEU A 36 -11.22 -18.30 -14.91
C LEU A 36 -10.32 -17.63 -13.86
N THR A 37 -9.01 -17.53 -14.11
CA THR A 37 -8.07 -16.83 -13.23
C THR A 37 -8.28 -15.32 -13.32
N ARG A 38 -8.69 -14.79 -14.49
CA ARG A 38 -9.04 -13.38 -14.67
C ARG A 38 -10.11 -12.92 -13.68
N ARG A 39 -11.21 -13.68 -13.48
CA ARG A 39 -12.26 -13.33 -12.50
C ARG A 39 -11.79 -13.27 -11.05
N VAL A 40 -10.76 -14.06 -10.71
CA VAL A 40 -10.17 -14.05 -9.36
C VAL A 40 -9.24 -12.86 -9.20
N VAL A 41 -8.51 -12.52 -10.25
CA VAL A 41 -7.62 -11.35 -10.32
C VAL A 41 -8.44 -10.06 -10.29
N ASP A 42 -9.56 -9.99 -11.01
CA ASP A 42 -10.49 -8.84 -11.08
C ASP A 42 -11.01 -8.44 -9.68
N ARG A 43 -11.00 -9.39 -8.73
CA ARG A 43 -11.34 -9.12 -7.32
C ARG A 43 -10.30 -8.25 -6.63
N PHE A 44 -9.01 -8.40 -6.95
CA PHE A 44 -7.89 -7.72 -6.28
C PHE A 44 -7.26 -6.62 -7.12
N VAL A 45 -7.58 -6.57 -8.41
CA VAL A 45 -7.12 -5.57 -9.38
C VAL A 45 -8.34 -5.21 -10.24
N PRO A 46 -8.84 -3.97 -10.24
CA PRO A 46 -10.04 -3.58 -10.99
C PRO A 46 -9.89 -3.73 -12.51
N GLY A 47 -8.65 -3.75 -13.00
CA GLY A 47 -8.31 -4.01 -14.39
C GLY A 47 -6.89 -3.55 -14.72
N GLU A 48 -6.48 -3.79 -15.97
CA GLU A 48 -5.15 -3.42 -16.47
C GLU A 48 -5.11 -1.97 -17.00
N SER A 49 -6.27 -1.34 -17.25
CA SER A 49 -6.36 -0.02 -17.89
C SER A 49 -6.62 1.14 -16.92
N GLU A 50 -6.17 2.35 -17.29
CA GLU A 50 -6.50 3.58 -16.57
C GLU A 50 -8.02 3.77 -16.41
N ARG A 51 -8.80 3.52 -17.47
CA ARG A 51 -10.26 3.58 -17.41
C ARG A 51 -10.83 2.69 -16.31
N SER A 52 -10.32 1.46 -16.19
CA SER A 52 -10.77 0.51 -15.17
C SER A 52 -10.49 0.99 -13.74
N VAL A 53 -9.32 1.59 -13.50
CA VAL A 53 -8.98 2.10 -12.16
C VAL A 53 -9.74 3.38 -11.82
N VAL A 54 -10.00 4.24 -12.80
CA VAL A 54 -10.83 5.45 -12.62
C VAL A 54 -12.29 5.09 -12.33
N GLU A 55 -12.86 4.10 -13.03
CA GLU A 55 -14.20 3.57 -12.74
C GLU A 55 -14.29 2.98 -11.31
N ALA A 56 -13.27 2.22 -10.91
CA ALA A 56 -13.21 1.68 -9.55
C ALA A 56 -13.04 2.79 -8.49
N ALA A 57 -12.22 3.80 -8.76
CA ALA A 57 -12.05 4.96 -7.89
C ALA A 57 -13.38 5.72 -7.70
N ALA A 58 -14.13 5.97 -8.77
CA ALA A 58 -15.45 6.59 -8.70
C ALA A 58 -16.42 5.78 -7.82
N ALA A 59 -16.45 4.46 -7.98
CA ALA A 59 -17.31 3.58 -7.18
C ALA A 59 -16.92 3.54 -5.69
N LEU A 60 -15.61 3.60 -5.39
CA LEU A 60 -15.11 3.70 -4.01
C LEU A 60 -15.50 5.04 -3.38
N LEU A 61 -15.26 6.16 -4.07
CA LEU A 61 -15.63 7.49 -3.61
C LEU A 61 -17.14 7.61 -3.34
N ALA A 62 -17.97 7.09 -4.25
CA ALA A 62 -19.43 7.09 -4.11
C ALA A 62 -19.93 6.33 -2.87
N SER A 63 -19.08 5.50 -2.26
CA SER A 63 -19.38 4.73 -1.05
C SER A 63 -18.65 5.24 0.19
N GLY A 64 -18.11 6.45 0.15
CA GLY A 64 -17.41 7.10 1.26
C GLY A 64 -16.00 6.58 1.52
N ARG A 65 -15.42 5.79 0.60
CA ARG A 65 -14.07 5.25 0.73
C ARG A 65 -13.09 6.07 -0.10
N PHE A 66 -11.98 6.45 0.50
CA PHE A 66 -10.87 7.11 -0.17
C PHE A 66 -10.09 6.11 -1.02
N VAL A 67 -9.26 6.61 -1.92
CA VAL A 67 -8.52 5.80 -2.90
C VAL A 67 -7.04 6.17 -2.85
N SER A 68 -6.19 5.14 -2.93
CA SER A 68 -4.77 5.27 -3.25
C SER A 68 -4.49 4.41 -4.48
N VAL A 69 -4.06 4.99 -5.59
CA VAL A 69 -3.77 4.22 -6.81
C VAL A 69 -2.28 3.96 -6.97
N ASP A 70 -1.95 2.73 -7.35
CA ASP A 70 -0.60 2.26 -7.66
C ASP A 70 -0.57 1.75 -9.11
N HIS A 71 0.20 2.42 -9.96
CA HIS A 71 0.50 1.94 -11.30
C HIS A 71 1.61 0.88 -11.21
N LEU A 72 1.24 -0.36 -11.53
CA LEU A 72 2.07 -1.53 -11.33
C LEU A 72 3.29 -1.53 -12.28
N GLY A 73 4.46 -1.35 -11.66
CA GLY A 73 5.79 -1.52 -12.21
C GLY A 73 6.79 -1.48 -11.05
N GLU A 74 7.86 -2.27 -11.11
CA GLU A 74 8.92 -2.35 -10.08
C GLU A 74 10.25 -2.68 -10.76
N ASP A 75 11.37 -2.33 -10.11
CA ASP A 75 12.74 -2.70 -10.51
C ASP A 75 13.14 -2.26 -11.93
N THR A 76 12.70 -1.07 -12.36
CA THR A 76 12.98 -0.55 -13.69
C THR A 76 14.46 -0.18 -13.86
N THR A 77 15.14 -0.86 -14.78
CA THR A 77 16.51 -0.52 -15.22
C THR A 77 16.55 0.15 -16.60
N ASP A 78 15.40 0.58 -17.11
CA ASP A 78 15.24 1.23 -18.42
C ASP A 78 14.61 2.63 -18.26
N ALA A 79 15.32 3.66 -18.70
CA ALA A 79 14.86 5.04 -18.60
C ALA A 79 13.53 5.28 -19.34
N ALA A 80 13.29 4.58 -20.46
CA ALA A 80 12.04 4.70 -21.19
C ALA A 80 10.84 4.14 -20.42
N GLN A 81 11.05 3.08 -19.64
CA GLN A 81 10.01 2.51 -18.76
C GLN A 81 9.73 3.41 -17.55
N ALA A 82 10.75 4.06 -16.99
CA ALA A 82 10.57 5.04 -15.93
C ALA A 82 9.75 6.25 -16.42
N GLU A 83 10.09 6.77 -17.60
CA GLU A 83 9.32 7.84 -18.25
C GLU A 83 7.87 7.42 -18.52
N ALA A 84 7.64 6.21 -19.04
CA ALA A 84 6.29 5.70 -19.25
C ALA A 84 5.47 5.61 -17.94
N THR A 85 6.12 5.25 -16.82
CA THR A 85 5.49 5.24 -15.49
C THR A 85 5.09 6.65 -15.06
N VAL A 86 5.97 7.65 -15.24
CA VAL A 86 5.65 9.06 -14.97
C VAL A 86 4.47 9.51 -15.81
N GLN A 87 4.46 9.22 -17.12
CA GLN A 87 3.36 9.60 -18.00
C GLN A 87 2.03 8.93 -17.61
N ALA A 88 2.05 7.69 -17.15
CA ALA A 88 0.87 7.00 -16.64
C ALA A 88 0.28 7.73 -15.42
N TYR A 89 1.11 8.11 -14.44
CA TYR A 89 0.63 8.90 -13.30
C TYR A 89 0.14 10.29 -13.68
N LEU A 90 0.82 10.99 -14.59
CA LEU A 90 0.37 12.30 -15.08
C LEU A 90 -0.97 12.21 -15.81
N SER A 91 -1.21 11.13 -16.54
CA SER A 91 -2.50 10.86 -17.18
C SER A 91 -3.59 10.59 -16.15
N LEU A 92 -3.33 9.71 -15.17
CA LEU A 92 -4.24 9.41 -14.08
C LEU A 92 -4.63 10.66 -13.27
N LEU A 93 -3.66 11.51 -12.93
CA LEU A 93 -3.89 12.76 -12.21
C LEU A 93 -4.79 13.73 -12.99
N ARG A 94 -4.71 13.75 -14.33
CA ARG A 94 -5.66 14.51 -15.16
C ARG A 94 -7.06 13.90 -15.09
N ALA A 95 -7.17 12.58 -15.17
CA ALA A 95 -8.46 11.88 -15.09
C ALA A 95 -9.17 12.06 -13.73
N TYR A 96 -8.42 12.32 -12.65
CA TYR A 96 -8.98 12.62 -11.34
C TYR A 96 -9.79 13.93 -11.28
N ALA A 97 -9.54 14.88 -12.17
CA ALA A 97 -10.29 16.13 -12.23
C ALA A 97 -11.80 15.92 -12.48
N ASP A 98 -12.16 14.80 -13.13
CA ASP A 98 -13.54 14.45 -13.47
C ASP A 98 -14.22 13.55 -12.42
N LEU A 99 -13.51 13.17 -11.35
CA LEU A 99 -14.07 12.28 -10.33
C LEU A 99 -14.97 13.04 -9.35
N PRO A 100 -16.08 12.43 -8.90
CA PRO A 100 -16.97 13.02 -7.91
C PRO A 100 -16.36 12.91 -6.51
N VAL A 101 -15.35 13.73 -6.22
CA VAL A 101 -14.70 13.80 -4.91
C VAL A 101 -15.68 14.42 -3.90
N PRO A 102 -15.94 13.75 -2.76
CA PRO A 102 -16.83 14.30 -1.73
C PRO A 102 -16.35 15.67 -1.24
N ALA A 103 -17.24 16.67 -1.31
CA ALA A 103 -16.94 18.01 -0.80
C ALA A 103 -16.89 18.01 0.74
N GLY A 104 -16.01 18.84 1.32
CA GLY A 104 -15.99 19.13 2.75
C GLY A 104 -15.13 18.19 3.62
N SER A 105 -14.40 17.25 3.04
CA SER A 105 -13.37 16.49 3.77
C SER A 105 -12.12 17.35 3.99
N ALA A 106 -11.62 17.43 5.22
CA ALA A 106 -10.32 18.03 5.51
C ALA A 106 -9.15 17.22 4.92
N VAL A 107 -9.40 15.94 4.66
CA VAL A 107 -8.46 14.97 4.11
C VAL A 107 -8.76 14.73 2.62
N PRO A 108 -7.78 14.91 1.71
CA PRO A 108 -7.90 14.50 0.31
C PRO A 108 -8.29 13.03 0.14
N ALA A 109 -9.41 12.81 -0.56
CA ALA A 109 -9.94 11.47 -0.79
C ALA A 109 -9.14 10.68 -1.84
N LEU A 110 -8.28 11.35 -2.60
CA LEU A 110 -7.47 10.76 -3.66
C LEU A 110 -5.98 10.81 -3.29
N GLU A 111 -5.28 9.72 -3.58
CA GLU A 111 -3.84 9.56 -3.40
C GLU A 111 -3.23 8.72 -4.53
N ILE A 112 -1.98 8.97 -4.85
CA ILE A 112 -1.14 8.04 -5.64
C ILE A 112 -0.03 7.45 -4.77
N SER A 113 0.23 6.15 -4.91
CA SER A 113 1.33 5.44 -4.25
C SER A 113 2.46 5.18 -5.24
N LEU A 114 3.65 5.74 -4.98
CA LEU A 114 4.81 5.67 -5.88
C LEU A 114 5.83 4.67 -5.36
N LYS A 115 6.49 3.94 -6.27
CA LYS A 115 7.70 3.15 -5.97
C LYS A 115 8.88 3.78 -6.67
N LEU A 116 9.98 4.01 -5.95
CA LEU A 116 11.13 4.72 -6.51
C LEU A 116 11.85 3.86 -7.55
N SER A 117 11.84 2.52 -7.36
CA SER A 117 12.35 1.59 -8.36
C SER A 117 11.66 1.75 -9.73
N ALA A 118 10.34 1.98 -9.73
CA ALA A 118 9.55 2.22 -10.94
C ALA A 118 9.86 3.58 -11.59
N LEU A 119 10.31 4.55 -10.80
CA LEU A 119 10.70 5.89 -11.24
C LEU A 119 12.17 5.98 -11.68
N GLY A 120 12.90 4.86 -11.70
CA GLY A 120 14.26 4.78 -12.24
C GLY A 120 15.36 4.71 -11.18
N GLN A 121 15.04 4.41 -9.92
CA GLN A 121 16.05 4.33 -8.85
C GLN A 121 17.18 3.33 -9.17
N ALA A 122 16.87 2.24 -9.87
CA ALA A 122 17.83 1.21 -10.24
C ALA A 122 18.59 1.51 -11.55
N LEU A 123 18.44 2.71 -12.13
CA LEU A 123 19.17 3.08 -13.34
C LEU A 123 20.68 3.22 -13.06
N PRO A 124 21.54 2.73 -13.97
CA PRO A 124 22.98 2.83 -13.80
C PRO A 124 23.44 4.30 -13.86
N GLY A 125 24.35 4.67 -12.95
CA GLY A 125 24.86 6.04 -12.85
C GLY A 125 24.09 6.85 -11.81
N ASN A 126 23.05 7.56 -12.24
CA ASN A 126 22.35 8.57 -11.43
C ASN A 126 20.89 8.20 -11.11
N GLY A 127 20.59 6.91 -10.87
CA GLY A 127 19.23 6.42 -10.63
C GLY A 127 18.48 7.12 -9.50
N ASP A 128 19.12 7.37 -8.35
CA ASP A 128 18.50 8.10 -7.24
C ASP A 128 18.10 9.53 -7.62
N GLU A 129 18.93 10.23 -8.41
CA GLU A 129 18.63 11.59 -8.88
C GLU A 129 17.47 11.58 -9.88
N VAL A 130 17.43 10.60 -10.78
CA VAL A 130 16.34 10.41 -11.75
C VAL A 130 15.03 10.11 -11.02
N ALA A 131 15.04 9.18 -10.06
CA ALA A 131 13.85 8.84 -9.27
C ALA A 131 13.33 10.05 -8.49
N LEU A 132 14.21 10.83 -7.86
CA LEU A 132 13.83 12.07 -7.16
C LEU A 132 13.24 13.11 -8.12
N ALA A 133 13.85 13.33 -9.29
CA ALA A 133 13.35 14.27 -10.28
C ALA A 133 11.96 13.88 -10.82
N ASN A 134 11.77 12.59 -11.08
CA ASN A 134 10.49 12.02 -11.50
C ASN A 134 9.43 12.15 -10.39
N ALA A 135 9.78 11.80 -9.14
CA ALA A 135 8.89 11.96 -8.00
C ALA A 135 8.48 13.43 -7.78
N ARG A 136 9.41 14.39 -7.91
CA ARG A 136 9.10 15.84 -7.85
C ARG A 136 8.11 16.26 -8.93
N THR A 137 8.25 15.74 -10.15
CA THR A 137 7.30 16.01 -11.24
C THR A 137 5.89 15.53 -10.89
N LEU A 138 5.79 14.32 -10.33
CA LEU A 138 4.50 13.77 -9.90
C LEU A 138 3.91 14.51 -8.69
N CYS A 139 4.73 14.91 -7.72
CA CYS A 139 4.27 15.69 -6.57
C CYS A 139 3.70 17.05 -7.00
N ARG A 140 4.37 17.79 -7.89
CA ARG A 140 3.84 19.06 -8.44
C ARG A 140 2.49 18.87 -9.14
N ALA A 141 2.34 17.81 -9.92
CA ALA A 141 1.09 17.50 -10.60
C ALA A 141 -0.02 17.09 -9.62
N ALA A 142 0.33 16.31 -8.59
CA ALA A 142 -0.60 15.88 -7.56
C ALA A 142 -1.10 17.06 -6.71
N ASP A 143 -0.21 17.96 -6.28
CA ASP A 143 -0.58 19.18 -5.55
C ASP A 143 -1.54 20.05 -6.37
N ALA A 144 -1.26 20.24 -7.66
CA ALA A 144 -2.14 21.00 -8.55
C ALA A 144 -3.53 20.35 -8.72
N ALA A 145 -3.63 19.03 -8.54
CA ALA A 145 -4.87 18.27 -8.59
C ALA A 145 -5.55 18.10 -7.22
N GLY A 146 -4.94 18.57 -6.11
CA GLY A 146 -5.45 18.33 -4.75
C GLY A 146 -5.37 16.86 -4.33
N VAL A 147 -4.38 16.13 -4.83
CA VAL A 147 -4.18 14.69 -4.64
C VAL A 147 -2.97 14.46 -3.74
N TRP A 148 -3.09 13.53 -2.80
CA TRP A 148 -1.98 13.15 -1.95
C TRP A 148 -0.97 12.23 -2.65
N VAL A 149 0.28 12.26 -2.19
CA VAL A 149 1.33 11.35 -2.64
C VAL A 149 1.84 10.54 -1.46
N ASN A 150 2.01 9.24 -1.66
CA ASN A 150 2.68 8.33 -0.74
C ASN A 150 3.83 7.63 -1.46
N VAL A 151 5.03 7.63 -0.87
CA VAL A 151 6.16 6.84 -1.39
C VAL A 151 6.19 5.50 -0.66
N ASP A 152 5.94 4.43 -1.39
CA ASP A 152 5.92 3.06 -0.90
C ASP A 152 7.31 2.59 -0.43
N ALA A 153 7.32 1.79 0.63
CA ALA A 153 8.51 1.09 1.07
C ALA A 153 8.70 -0.18 0.24
N GLU A 154 9.91 -0.36 -0.26
CA GLU A 154 10.33 -1.53 -1.01
C GLU A 154 11.11 -2.48 -0.08
N ASP A 155 12.06 -3.27 -0.57
CA ASP A 155 12.86 -4.13 0.30
C ASP A 155 13.83 -3.32 1.20
N HIS A 156 14.36 -3.97 2.25
CA HIS A 156 15.17 -3.31 3.27
C HIS A 156 16.41 -2.58 2.72
N THR A 157 16.94 -2.97 1.55
CA THR A 157 18.17 -2.39 1.00
C THR A 157 17.97 -0.96 0.50
N THR A 158 16.73 -0.58 0.20
CA THR A 158 16.39 0.76 -0.32
C THR A 158 15.81 1.69 0.76
N THR A 159 15.57 1.21 1.97
CA THR A 159 14.85 1.96 3.02
C THR A 159 15.45 3.34 3.29
N ASP A 160 16.77 3.43 3.47
CA ASP A 160 17.42 4.73 3.77
C ASP A 160 17.37 5.70 2.59
N ALA A 161 17.57 5.19 1.36
CA ALA A 161 17.46 5.99 0.15
C ALA A 161 16.02 6.52 -0.03
N THR A 162 15.03 5.68 0.19
CA THR A 162 13.61 6.06 0.14
C THR A 162 13.28 7.14 1.17
N LEU A 163 13.72 6.98 2.42
CA LEU A 163 13.50 8.00 3.46
C LEU A 163 14.24 9.31 3.15
N ALA A 164 15.42 9.25 2.52
CA ALA A 164 16.13 10.45 2.07
C ALA A 164 15.36 11.19 0.96
N VAL A 165 14.84 10.46 -0.03
CA VAL A 165 14.00 11.02 -1.10
C VAL A 165 12.73 11.65 -0.52
N VAL A 166 12.05 10.99 0.42
CA VAL A 166 10.85 11.55 1.09
C VAL A 166 11.18 12.85 1.83
N ARG A 167 12.31 12.92 2.54
CA ARG A 167 12.75 14.17 3.21
C ARG A 167 12.96 15.29 2.18
N ALA A 168 13.64 15.00 1.07
CA ALA A 168 13.87 15.98 0.00
C ALA A 168 12.58 16.43 -0.70
N LEU A 169 11.59 15.53 -0.86
CA LEU A 169 10.29 15.88 -1.43
C LEU A 169 9.48 16.77 -0.48
N ARG A 170 9.55 16.52 0.83
CA ARG A 170 8.81 17.28 1.86
C ARG A 170 9.24 18.75 1.99
N GLU A 171 10.40 19.13 1.47
CA GLU A 171 10.84 20.53 1.41
C GLU A 171 9.88 21.39 0.57
N ASP A 172 9.41 20.86 -0.55
CA ASP A 172 8.46 21.54 -1.45
C ASP A 172 7.02 21.02 -1.29
N HIS A 173 6.87 19.78 -0.85
CA HIS A 173 5.60 19.04 -0.80
C HIS A 173 5.36 18.44 0.60
N PRO A 174 5.01 19.26 1.61
CA PRO A 174 5.03 18.86 3.02
C PRO A 174 4.07 17.70 3.36
N THR A 175 3.07 17.46 2.51
CA THR A 175 2.08 16.38 2.67
C THR A 175 2.57 15.04 2.12
N VAL A 176 3.75 14.91 1.52
CA VAL A 176 4.24 13.61 1.01
C VAL A 176 4.37 12.61 2.14
N ALA A 177 3.73 11.45 1.98
CA ALA A 177 3.76 10.36 2.94
C ALA A 177 4.87 9.33 2.62
N THR A 178 5.18 8.51 3.62
CA THR A 178 6.05 7.33 3.45
C THR A 178 5.46 6.12 4.15
N VAL A 179 5.96 4.94 3.81
CA VAL A 179 5.56 3.67 4.40
C VAL A 179 6.67 3.15 5.32
N LEU A 180 6.27 2.61 6.47
CA LEU A 180 7.16 1.89 7.38
C LEU A 180 6.64 0.45 7.58
N GLN A 181 7.58 -0.50 7.62
CA GLN A 181 7.29 -1.94 7.63
C GLN A 181 7.60 -2.54 9.01
N ALA A 182 6.58 -2.84 9.80
CA ALA A 182 6.73 -3.24 11.20
C ALA A 182 7.59 -4.50 11.44
N TYR A 183 7.77 -5.36 10.43
CA TYR A 183 8.66 -6.51 10.56
C TYR A 183 10.16 -6.17 10.64
N LEU A 184 10.61 -4.95 10.29
CA LEU A 184 12.02 -4.60 10.35
C LEU A 184 12.40 -4.18 11.76
N HIS A 185 13.57 -4.60 12.23
CA HIS A 185 14.05 -4.28 13.58
C HIS A 185 14.17 -2.76 13.82
N ARG A 186 14.47 -1.99 12.75
CA ARG A 186 14.66 -0.53 12.79
C ARG A 186 13.36 0.28 12.92
N THR A 187 12.22 -0.31 12.59
CA THR A 187 11.02 0.48 12.27
C THR A 187 10.43 1.22 13.46
N GLU A 188 10.63 0.75 14.69
CA GLU A 188 10.17 1.50 15.87
C GLU A 188 10.89 2.85 16.00
N ASP A 189 12.20 2.89 15.73
CA ASP A 189 13.00 4.12 15.77
C ASP A 189 12.67 5.05 14.59
N ASP A 190 12.43 4.48 13.40
CA ASP A 190 11.94 5.25 12.26
C ASP A 190 10.56 5.88 12.57
N CYS A 191 9.66 5.15 13.23
CA CYS A 191 8.36 5.67 13.68
C CYS A 191 8.55 6.84 14.65
N ARG A 192 9.47 6.74 15.63
CA ARG A 192 9.75 7.84 16.58
C ARG A 192 10.25 9.08 15.85
N SER A 193 11.13 8.89 14.87
CA SER A 193 11.70 9.97 14.06
C SER A 193 10.67 10.63 13.14
N LEU A 194 9.60 9.92 12.77
CA LEU A 194 8.56 10.36 11.84
C LEU A 194 7.20 10.59 12.51
N ALA A 195 7.12 10.66 13.83
CA ALA A 195 5.88 10.89 14.57
C ALA A 195 5.52 12.38 14.73
N GLY A 196 6.32 13.30 14.18
CA GLY A 196 6.13 14.75 14.31
C GLY A 196 5.05 15.36 13.40
N THR A 197 4.73 16.63 13.64
CA THR A 197 3.76 17.42 12.87
C THR A 197 4.07 17.40 11.36
N GLY A 198 3.03 17.26 10.54
CA GLY A 198 3.14 17.21 9.08
C GLY A 198 3.61 15.86 8.53
N SER A 199 4.12 14.95 9.36
CA SER A 199 4.49 13.62 8.91
C SER A 199 3.26 12.75 8.71
N ARG A 200 3.14 12.17 7.51
CA ARG A 200 2.17 11.14 7.16
C ARG A 200 2.91 9.80 7.03
N VAL A 201 2.49 8.79 7.80
CA VAL A 201 3.17 7.48 7.85
C VAL A 201 2.17 6.35 7.69
N ARG A 202 2.36 5.54 6.65
CA ARG A 202 1.64 4.28 6.42
C ARG A 202 2.37 3.17 7.15
N LEU A 203 1.74 2.57 8.15
CA LEU A 203 2.31 1.44 8.87
C LEU A 203 1.72 0.13 8.35
N CYS A 204 2.55 -0.72 7.75
CA CYS A 204 2.18 -2.06 7.30
C CYS A 204 3.02 -3.14 8.00
N LYS A 205 2.66 -4.42 7.89
CA LYS A 205 3.47 -5.52 8.45
C LYS A 205 4.82 -5.67 7.73
N GLY A 206 4.82 -5.50 6.41
CA GLY A 206 5.95 -5.82 5.52
C GLY A 206 5.59 -6.91 4.51
N ALA A 207 6.08 -6.79 3.27
CA ALA A 207 5.66 -7.63 2.15
C ALA A 207 6.80 -8.42 1.49
N TYR A 208 8.06 -8.12 1.81
CA TYR A 208 9.23 -8.72 1.19
C TYR A 208 9.75 -9.92 1.98
N ALA A 209 10.67 -10.66 1.38
CA ALA A 209 11.30 -11.82 1.99
C ALA A 209 12.68 -11.41 2.52
N GLU A 210 12.70 -10.87 3.74
CA GLU A 210 13.87 -10.28 4.35
C GLU A 210 14.66 -11.27 5.23
N PRO A 211 16.00 -11.12 5.30
CA PRO A 211 16.81 -11.97 6.16
C PRO A 211 16.54 -11.69 7.65
N ALA A 212 16.70 -12.71 8.49
CA ALA A 212 16.50 -12.61 9.93
C ALA A 212 17.42 -11.60 10.63
N SER A 213 18.51 -11.18 9.98
CA SER A 213 19.40 -10.13 10.49
C SER A 213 18.74 -8.75 10.54
N VAL A 214 17.73 -8.49 9.70
CA VAL A 214 17.08 -7.18 9.60
C VAL A 214 15.58 -7.22 9.94
N ALA A 215 14.97 -8.41 9.95
CA ALA A 215 13.53 -8.56 10.13
C ALA A 215 13.13 -9.70 11.07
N PHE A 216 12.08 -9.45 11.87
CA PHE A 216 11.37 -10.45 12.64
C PHE A 216 10.78 -11.51 11.70
N GLN A 217 10.92 -12.79 12.07
CA GLN A 217 10.47 -13.91 11.25
C GLN A 217 9.16 -14.51 11.76
N GLY A 218 8.90 -14.42 13.08
CA GLY A 218 7.68 -14.90 13.69
C GLY A 218 6.50 -13.95 13.54
N ALA A 219 5.32 -14.47 13.19
CA ALA A 219 4.11 -13.65 13.06
C ALA A 219 3.77 -12.87 14.35
N ALA A 220 3.91 -13.50 15.52
CA ALA A 220 3.67 -12.86 16.80
C ALA A 220 4.67 -11.72 17.10
N GLU A 221 5.93 -11.87 16.67
CA GLU A 221 6.95 -10.83 16.81
C GLU A 221 6.64 -9.62 15.91
N VAL A 222 6.21 -9.89 14.67
CA VAL A 222 5.75 -8.85 13.73
C VAL A 222 4.52 -8.13 14.28
N ASP A 223 3.55 -8.84 14.83
CA ASP A 223 2.34 -8.24 15.41
C ASP A 223 2.67 -7.38 16.64
N ALA A 224 3.55 -7.87 17.51
CA ALA A 224 4.04 -7.10 18.65
C ALA A 224 4.82 -5.85 18.22
N SER A 225 5.65 -5.96 17.17
CA SER A 225 6.36 -4.82 16.59
C SER A 225 5.39 -3.81 15.99
N TYR A 226 4.38 -4.27 15.26
CA TYR A 226 3.34 -3.41 14.69
C TYR A 226 2.62 -2.63 15.79
N ALA A 227 2.23 -3.29 16.88
CA ALA A 227 1.56 -2.64 18.00
C ALA A 227 2.44 -1.53 18.63
N ARG A 228 3.73 -1.78 18.86
CA ARG A 228 4.67 -0.75 19.39
C ARG A 228 4.83 0.42 18.44
N CYS A 229 5.00 0.15 17.14
CA CYS A 229 5.12 1.19 16.11
C CYS A 229 3.84 2.02 16.01
N LEU A 230 2.67 1.36 16.02
CA LEU A 230 1.37 2.02 15.96
C LEU A 230 1.15 2.93 17.16
N GLU A 231 1.51 2.49 18.37
CA GLU A 231 1.42 3.32 19.57
C GLU A 231 2.28 4.58 19.45
N VAL A 232 3.53 4.46 18.97
CA VAL A 232 4.42 5.61 18.72
C VAL A 232 3.77 6.62 17.77
N LEU A 233 3.24 6.14 16.64
CA LEU A 233 2.62 7.02 15.64
C LEU A 233 1.33 7.65 16.16
N MET A 234 0.45 6.87 16.81
CA MET A 234 -0.84 7.35 17.34
C MET A 234 -0.66 8.38 18.47
N ARG A 235 0.39 8.29 19.27
CA ARG A 235 0.71 9.31 20.29
C ARG A 235 1.47 10.52 19.74
N GLY A 236 1.96 10.45 18.51
CA GLY A 236 2.67 11.53 17.84
C GLY A 236 1.76 12.69 17.39
N ALA A 237 2.35 13.72 16.81
CA ALA A 237 1.64 14.85 16.18
C ALA A 237 1.44 14.68 14.67
N GLY A 238 1.91 13.57 14.10
CA GLY A 238 1.70 13.21 12.69
C GLY A 238 0.31 12.62 12.41
N TYR A 239 0.16 12.13 11.19
CA TYR A 239 -1.04 11.48 10.64
C TYR A 239 -0.74 9.99 10.35
N PRO A 240 -1.11 9.09 11.26
CA PRO A 240 -0.92 7.65 11.11
C PRO A 240 -1.92 7.06 10.11
N MET A 241 -1.44 6.20 9.22
CA MET A 241 -2.27 5.46 8.27
C MET A 241 -2.13 3.96 8.57
N VAL A 242 -3.16 3.37 9.15
CA VAL A 242 -3.18 2.00 9.67
C VAL A 242 -3.43 1.02 8.51
N ALA A 243 -2.36 0.58 7.85
CA ALA A 243 -2.45 -0.34 6.71
C ALA A 243 -2.46 -1.81 7.14
N SER A 244 -3.65 -2.33 7.47
CA SER A 244 -3.83 -3.71 7.90
C SER A 244 -5.24 -4.24 7.63
N HIS A 245 -5.36 -5.53 7.34
CA HIS A 245 -6.64 -6.27 7.31
C HIS A 245 -6.81 -7.20 8.51
N ASP A 246 -5.91 -7.13 9.49
CA ASP A 246 -5.93 -7.95 10.69
C ASP A 246 -6.94 -7.40 11.70
N PRO A 247 -8.00 -8.16 12.08
CA PRO A 247 -8.97 -7.70 13.06
C PRO A 247 -8.32 -7.23 14.37
N ALA A 248 -7.32 -7.96 14.88
CA ALA A 248 -6.69 -7.63 16.15
C ALA A 248 -5.93 -6.28 16.09
N LEU A 249 -5.31 -5.97 14.95
CA LEU A 249 -4.62 -4.70 14.76
C LEU A 249 -5.59 -3.53 14.52
N ILE A 250 -6.73 -3.79 13.87
CA ILE A 250 -7.79 -2.80 13.71
C ILE A 250 -8.38 -2.46 15.08
N ASP A 251 -8.69 -3.46 15.90
CA ASP A 251 -9.22 -3.27 17.26
C ASP A 251 -8.20 -2.51 18.14
N ALA A 252 -6.90 -2.85 18.04
CA ALA A 252 -5.84 -2.12 18.73
C ALA A 252 -5.76 -0.65 18.29
N ALA A 253 -5.91 -0.37 16.99
CA ALA A 253 -5.94 1.00 16.48
C ALA A 253 -7.16 1.79 17.00
N LEU A 254 -8.35 1.17 17.01
CA LEU A 254 -9.57 1.81 17.54
C LEU A 254 -9.44 2.12 19.04
N ALA A 255 -8.80 1.24 19.81
CA ALA A 255 -8.49 1.51 21.21
C ALA A 255 -7.54 2.70 21.37
N LEU A 256 -6.48 2.78 20.57
CA LEU A 256 -5.53 3.90 20.58
C LEU A 256 -6.19 5.22 20.15
N VAL A 257 -7.11 5.20 19.18
CA VAL A 257 -7.90 6.38 18.80
C VAL A 257 -8.66 6.92 20.00
N THR A 258 -9.35 6.04 20.73
CA THR A 258 -10.11 6.41 21.93
C THR A 258 -9.19 6.97 23.01
N GLU A 259 -8.04 6.33 23.24
CA GLU A 259 -7.09 6.72 24.28
C GLU A 259 -6.39 8.06 23.98
N THR A 260 -6.04 8.30 22.72
CA THR A 260 -5.33 9.51 22.28
C THR A 260 -6.27 10.68 21.97
N GLY A 261 -7.58 10.44 21.90
CA GLY A 261 -8.58 11.45 21.59
C GLY A 261 -8.50 11.97 20.14
N ARG A 262 -7.92 11.19 19.22
CA ARG A 262 -7.81 11.57 17.80
C ARG A 262 -9.18 11.71 17.15
N GLY A 263 -9.37 12.80 16.42
CA GLY A 263 -10.53 12.99 15.56
C GLY A 263 -10.45 12.14 14.29
N PRO A 264 -11.57 11.97 13.57
CA PRO A 264 -11.61 11.18 12.33
C PRO A 264 -10.67 11.71 11.23
N ASP A 265 -10.34 13.01 11.26
CA ASP A 265 -9.43 13.65 10.29
C ASP A 265 -7.94 13.56 10.71
N ASP A 266 -7.60 12.89 11.82
CA ASP A 266 -6.24 12.82 12.37
C ASP A 266 -5.53 11.47 12.11
N TYR A 267 -6.21 10.53 11.44
CA TYR A 267 -5.67 9.22 11.03
C TYR A 267 -6.57 8.62 9.93
N GLU A 268 -6.16 7.49 9.37
CA GLU A 268 -7.05 6.68 8.53
C GLU A 268 -6.70 5.19 8.64
N PHE A 269 -7.66 4.34 8.29
CA PHE A 269 -7.41 2.94 7.98
C PHE A 269 -7.09 2.79 6.51
N GLN A 270 -6.17 1.87 6.18
CA GLN A 270 -5.88 1.53 4.80
C GLN A 270 -6.02 0.03 4.57
N MET A 271 -6.72 -0.31 3.50
CA MET A 271 -6.95 -1.69 3.09
C MET A 271 -6.73 -1.83 1.59
N LEU A 272 -6.65 -3.08 1.13
CA LEU A 272 -6.39 -3.37 -0.27
C LEU A 272 -7.72 -3.57 -0.96
N TYR A 273 -7.79 -3.18 -2.22
CA TYR A 273 -8.93 -3.42 -3.08
C TYR A 273 -9.34 -4.90 -3.05
N GLY A 274 -10.64 -5.14 -2.84
CA GLY A 274 -11.23 -6.49 -2.78
C GLY A 274 -11.04 -7.28 -1.49
N ILE A 275 -10.29 -6.76 -0.51
CA ILE A 275 -9.98 -7.46 0.74
C ILE A 275 -10.76 -6.87 1.91
N ARG A 276 -11.56 -7.72 2.56
CA ARG A 276 -12.44 -7.35 3.68
C ARG A 276 -13.33 -6.13 3.37
N ASP A 277 -13.93 -6.09 2.18
CA ASP A 277 -14.84 -5.02 1.74
C ASP A 277 -15.97 -4.70 2.75
N ALA A 278 -16.51 -5.71 3.44
CA ALA A 278 -17.48 -5.50 4.52
C ALA A 278 -16.90 -4.71 5.71
N GLU A 279 -15.64 -4.96 6.07
CA GLU A 279 -14.95 -4.21 7.12
C GLU A 279 -14.67 -2.78 6.70
N GLN A 280 -14.27 -2.56 5.44
CA GLN A 280 -14.07 -1.23 4.89
C GLN A 280 -15.36 -0.40 5.03
N ARG A 281 -16.51 -0.99 4.67
CA ARG A 281 -17.81 -0.32 4.82
C ARG A 281 -18.21 -0.10 6.28
N ARG A 282 -17.93 -1.07 7.16
CA ARG A 282 -18.19 -0.95 8.61
C ARG A 282 -17.45 0.26 9.19
N LEU A 283 -16.15 0.38 8.93
CA LEU A 283 -15.32 1.48 9.44
C LEU A 283 -15.80 2.84 8.90
N VAL A 284 -16.15 2.94 7.61
CA VAL A 284 -16.74 4.17 7.04
C VAL A 284 -18.07 4.51 7.70
N ALA A 285 -18.95 3.53 7.93
CA ALA A 285 -20.24 3.74 8.59
C ALA A 285 -20.09 4.19 10.05
N GLU A 286 -18.97 3.84 10.71
CA GLU A 286 -18.59 4.28 12.05
C GLU A 286 -17.91 5.66 12.06
N GLY A 287 -17.73 6.30 10.89
CA GLY A 287 -17.18 7.64 10.76
C GLY A 287 -15.65 7.69 10.60
N HIS A 288 -15.00 6.56 10.37
CA HIS A 288 -13.57 6.51 10.10
C HIS A 288 -13.25 6.70 8.62
N HIS A 289 -12.16 7.41 8.33
CA HIS A 289 -11.59 7.41 6.98
C HIS A 289 -10.99 6.04 6.65
N VAL A 290 -11.36 5.52 5.48
CA VAL A 290 -10.80 4.29 4.92
C VAL A 290 -10.28 4.56 3.52
N ARG A 291 -8.97 4.42 3.31
CA ARG A 291 -8.33 4.50 2.00
C ARG A 291 -8.07 3.12 1.41
N VAL A 292 -8.57 2.89 0.22
CA VAL A 292 -8.44 1.63 -0.49
C VAL A 292 -7.31 1.72 -1.49
N TYR A 293 -6.24 0.96 -1.23
CA TYR A 293 -5.10 0.80 -2.12
C TYR A 293 -5.53 -0.05 -3.33
N THR A 294 -5.48 0.56 -4.50
CA THR A 294 -6.10 0.09 -5.73
C THR A 294 -5.04 0.03 -6.84
N PRO A 295 -4.38 -1.13 -7.02
CA PRO A 295 -3.35 -1.30 -8.04
C PRO A 295 -3.97 -1.44 -9.43
N TYR A 296 -3.26 -1.02 -10.49
CA TYR A 296 -3.66 -1.28 -11.88
C TYR A 296 -2.43 -1.37 -12.81
N GLY A 297 -2.62 -1.89 -14.01
CA GLY A 297 -1.56 -2.02 -15.02
C GLY A 297 -1.17 -3.47 -15.32
N ASP A 298 -0.34 -3.62 -16.36
CA ASP A 298 -0.03 -4.92 -16.96
C ASP A 298 0.87 -5.82 -16.10
N GLN A 299 1.55 -5.25 -15.09
CA GLN A 299 2.47 -5.98 -14.22
C GLN A 299 1.81 -6.57 -12.95
N TRP A 300 0.51 -6.84 -12.99
CA TRP A 300 -0.27 -7.30 -11.84
C TRP A 300 0.13 -8.67 -11.27
N TYR A 301 0.79 -9.52 -12.06
CA TYR A 301 1.04 -10.91 -11.67
C TYR A 301 1.91 -11.04 -10.41
N GLY A 302 3.02 -10.31 -10.35
CA GLY A 302 3.91 -10.32 -9.17
C GLY A 302 3.18 -9.85 -7.92
N TYR A 303 2.45 -8.74 -8.05
CA TYR A 303 1.58 -8.21 -6.98
C TYR A 303 0.55 -9.25 -6.51
N PHE A 304 -0.19 -9.86 -7.44
CA PHE A 304 -1.21 -10.87 -7.14
C PHE A 304 -0.62 -12.09 -6.42
N MET A 305 0.54 -12.58 -6.87
CA MET A 305 1.21 -13.71 -6.23
C MET A 305 1.65 -13.39 -4.79
N ARG A 306 2.10 -12.16 -4.51
CA ARG A 306 2.34 -11.68 -3.14
C ARG A 306 1.05 -11.71 -2.31
N ARG A 307 -0.08 -11.23 -2.87
CA ARG A 307 -1.39 -11.27 -2.16
C ARG A 307 -1.86 -12.69 -1.86
N LEU A 308 -1.63 -13.65 -2.76
CA LEU A 308 -1.94 -15.07 -2.52
C LEU A 308 -1.06 -15.67 -1.42
N ALA A 309 0.21 -15.25 -1.35
CA ALA A 309 1.16 -15.77 -0.37
C ALA A 309 0.86 -15.31 1.07
N GLU A 310 0.23 -14.14 1.25
CA GLU A 310 -0.02 -13.50 2.55
C GLU A 310 -0.99 -14.24 3.47
N ARG A 311 -2.00 -14.95 2.95
CA ARG A 311 -2.92 -15.74 3.78
C ARG A 311 -3.28 -17.08 3.13
N PRO A 312 -3.23 -18.21 3.88
CA PRO A 312 -3.70 -19.50 3.39
C PRO A 312 -5.15 -19.45 2.89
N ALA A 313 -6.00 -18.61 3.50
CA ALA A 313 -7.37 -18.40 3.05
C ALA A 313 -7.44 -17.85 1.62
N ASN A 314 -6.58 -16.90 1.24
CA ASN A 314 -6.51 -16.36 -0.12
C ASN A 314 -6.17 -17.48 -1.12
N LEU A 315 -5.27 -18.38 -0.73
CA LEU A 315 -4.92 -19.56 -1.50
C LEU A 315 -6.06 -20.58 -1.56
N VAL A 316 -6.79 -20.85 -0.47
CA VAL A 316 -7.96 -21.74 -0.46
C VAL A 316 -9.07 -21.19 -1.36
N PHE A 317 -9.32 -19.88 -1.38
CA PHE A 317 -10.25 -19.26 -2.31
C PHE A 317 -9.78 -19.40 -3.77
N PHE A 318 -8.51 -19.15 -4.05
CA PHE A 318 -7.92 -19.37 -5.38
C PHE A 318 -8.04 -20.84 -5.80
N LEU A 319 -7.67 -21.80 -4.95
CA LEU A 319 -7.80 -23.23 -5.23
C LEU A 319 -9.26 -23.65 -5.41
N ARG A 320 -10.20 -23.15 -4.59
CA ARG A 320 -11.64 -23.39 -4.76
C ARG A 320 -12.15 -22.87 -6.10
N SER A 321 -11.68 -21.72 -6.56
CA SER A 321 -12.04 -21.20 -7.88
C SER A 321 -11.49 -22.05 -9.03
N LEU A 322 -10.40 -22.80 -8.81
CA LEU A 322 -9.86 -23.78 -9.78
C LEU A 322 -10.57 -25.14 -9.71
N VAL A 323 -11.13 -25.50 -8.55
CA VAL A 323 -11.78 -26.78 -8.24
C VAL A 323 -13.31 -26.73 -8.43
N SER A 324 -13.94 -25.58 -8.65
CA SER A 324 -15.36 -25.49 -9.08
C SER A 324 -15.59 -26.00 -10.51
N ARG A 325 -14.85 -27.04 -10.90
CA ARG A 325 -15.14 -27.94 -12.00
C ARG A 325 -16.29 -28.84 -11.57
N GLY A 326 -17.42 -28.67 -12.23
CA GLY A 326 -18.68 -29.36 -11.98
C GLY A 326 -19.81 -28.41 -12.29
#